data_AF-A0A915N639-F1
#
_entry.id   AF-A0A915N639-F1
#
_cell.length_a   1.000
_cell.length_b   1.000
_cell.length_c   1.000
_cell.angle_alpha   90.00
_cell.angle_beta   90.00
_cell.angle_gamma   90.00
#
_symmetry.space_group_name_H-M   'P 1'
#
loop_
_entity.id
_entity.type
_entity.pdbx_description
1 polymer ?
#
loop_
_entity_poly.entity_id
_entity_poly.type
_entity_poly.pdbx_seq_one_letter_code
_entity_poly.pdbx_strand_id
1 'polypeptide(L)'
;MGGHMASLAVTNIRDKPVSLIPLLSWTSASPVFTQGALAEAIGWKELSDELETNKELEKEDQTHPAYKLFPKSRAHRLMWILMDAFTNLANYPAPINTDSIRVVVAEDDAYVPRSSYIPDISDLWPGVSY
;
A
#
# COMPACT_ATOMS: atom_id res chain seq x y z
N MET A 1 4.13 -9.59 2.83
CA MET A 1 4.51 -8.24 3.28
C MET A 1 6.00 -8.05 3.58
N GLY A 2 6.82 -9.09 3.75
CA GLY A 2 8.26 -8.92 4.08
C GLY A 2 9.06 -8.10 3.05
N GLY A 3 8.86 -8.36 1.75
CA GLY A 3 9.51 -7.58 0.68
C GLY A 3 9.13 -6.10 0.72
N HIS A 4 7.87 -5.78 1.02
CA HIS A 4 7.39 -4.40 1.11
C HIS A 4 8.02 -3.65 2.28
N MET A 5 8.15 -4.30 3.44
CA MET A 5 8.83 -3.71 4.59
C MET A 5 10.31 -3.47 4.31
N ALA A 6 10.97 -4.36 3.55
CA ALA A 6 12.36 -4.15 3.13
C ALA A 6 12.47 -2.96 2.15
N SER A 7 11.50 -2.78 1.25
CA SER A 7 11.38 -1.60 0.39
C SER A 7 11.29 -0.31 1.23
N LEU A 8 10.41 -0.27 2.23
CA LEU A 8 10.30 0.87 3.17
C LEU A 8 11.60 1.11 3.95
N ALA A 9 12.31 0.07 4.36
CA ALA A 9 13.59 0.23 5.06
C ALA A 9 14.62 0.92 4.16
N VAL A 10 14.71 0.50 2.89
CA VAL A 10 15.68 1.04 1.93
C VAL A 10 15.38 2.50 1.56
N THR A 11 14.12 2.92 1.46
CA THR A 11 13.79 4.34 1.22
C THR A 11 14.33 5.28 2.31
N ASN A 12 14.44 4.78 3.53
CA ASN A 12 14.89 5.54 4.70
C ASN A 12 16.42 5.51 4.91
N ILE A 13 17.18 4.70 4.17
CA ILE A 13 18.64 4.72 4.20
C ILE A 13 19.14 5.78 3.22
N ARG A 14 19.67 6.89 3.75
CA ARG A 14 19.98 8.11 2.98
C ARG A 14 21.48 8.34 2.75
N ASP A 15 22.36 7.57 3.37
CA ASP A 15 23.80 7.75 3.33
C ASP A 15 24.53 6.74 2.43
N LYS A 16 23.88 5.63 2.06
CA LYS A 16 24.52 4.52 1.33
C LYS A 16 23.58 3.88 0.31
N PRO A 17 24.10 3.49 -0.88
CA PRO A 17 23.34 2.65 -1.80
C PRO A 17 23.16 1.25 -1.21
N VAL A 18 21.94 0.71 -1.29
CA VAL A 18 21.58 -0.62 -0.80
C VAL A 18 20.93 -1.40 -1.93
N SER A 19 21.50 -2.56 -2.26
CA SER A 19 20.86 -3.50 -3.17
C SER A 19 19.68 -4.19 -2.48
N LEU A 20 18.56 -4.32 -3.19
CA LEU A 20 17.34 -4.92 -2.66
C LEU A 20 16.70 -5.82 -3.70
N ILE A 21 16.22 -6.98 -3.25
CA ILE A 21 15.39 -7.88 -4.05
C ILE A 21 14.12 -8.19 -3.26
N PRO A 22 13.08 -7.33 -3.31
CA PRO A 22 11.84 -7.59 -2.61
C PRO A 22 11.03 -8.62 -3.41
N LEU A 23 10.68 -9.72 -2.75
CA LEU A 23 9.89 -10.82 -3.34
C LEU A 23 8.41 -10.65 -2.98
N LEU A 24 7.53 -10.86 -3.97
CA LEU A 24 6.07 -10.80 -3.83
C LEU A 24 5.63 -9.52 -3.10
N SER A 25 6.17 -8.40 -3.56
CA SER A 25 5.99 -7.08 -2.97
C SER A 25 5.40 -6.13 -3.98
N TRP A 26 4.54 -5.24 -3.49
CA TRP A 26 4.05 -4.12 -4.29
C TRP A 26 4.34 -2.80 -3.58
N THR A 27 3.85 -1.71 -4.17
CA THR A 27 4.10 -0.34 -3.74
C THR A 27 3.20 0.12 -2.60
N SER A 28 2.10 -0.56 -2.30
CA SER A 28 1.19 -0.22 -1.21
C SER A 28 0.44 -1.45 -0.69
N ALA A 29 0.08 -1.44 0.60
CA ALA A 29 -0.75 -2.46 1.24
C ALA A 29 -2.25 -2.14 1.18
N SER A 30 -2.67 -0.96 0.73
CA SER A 30 -4.10 -0.62 0.63
C SER A 30 -4.95 -1.66 -0.11
N PRO A 31 -4.55 -2.15 -1.31
CA PRO A 31 -5.32 -3.17 -2.01
C PRO A 31 -5.27 -4.54 -1.31
N VAL A 32 -4.19 -4.86 -0.58
CA VAL A 32 -4.06 -6.13 0.16
C VAL A 32 -5.20 -6.29 1.17
N PHE A 33 -5.47 -5.25 1.96
CA PHE A 33 -6.47 -5.30 3.02
C PHE A 33 -7.89 -5.02 2.54
N THR A 34 -8.09 -4.41 1.37
CA THR A 34 -9.43 -3.96 0.96
C THR A 34 -10.00 -4.66 -0.27
N GLN A 35 -9.15 -5.34 -1.05
CA GLN A 35 -9.52 -5.96 -2.32
C GLN A 35 -8.88 -7.35 -2.51
N GLY A 36 -7.78 -7.64 -1.82
CA GLY A 36 -7.06 -8.92 -1.93
C GLY A 36 -7.67 -10.05 -1.11
N ALA A 37 -7.04 -11.22 -1.16
CA ALA A 37 -7.45 -12.41 -0.43
C ALA A 37 -7.55 -12.20 1.09
N LEU A 38 -6.83 -11.23 1.66
CA LEU A 38 -6.98 -10.87 3.07
C LEU A 38 -8.25 -10.07 3.38
N ALA A 39 -8.81 -9.35 2.42
CA ALA A 39 -10.02 -8.55 2.64
C ALA A 39 -11.20 -9.42 3.10
N GLU A 40 -11.28 -10.66 2.61
CA GLU A 40 -12.31 -11.65 3.00
C GLU A 40 -12.16 -12.16 4.44
N ALA A 41 -10.96 -12.02 5.03
CA ALA A 41 -10.68 -12.44 6.40
C ALA A 41 -10.87 -11.31 7.43
N ILE A 42 -11.17 -10.09 6.98
CA ILE A 42 -11.34 -8.93 7.86
C ILE A 42 -12.78 -8.87 8.37
N GLY A 43 -12.94 -8.67 9.68
CA GLY A 43 -14.22 -8.44 10.35
C GLY A 43 -14.80 -7.05 10.04
N TRP A 44 -15.24 -6.83 8.79
CA TRP A 44 -15.74 -5.53 8.35
C TRP A 44 -16.98 -5.06 9.10
N LYS A 45 -17.78 -6.00 9.62
CA LYS A 45 -18.95 -5.68 10.42
C LYS A 45 -18.54 -5.05 11.75
N GLU A 46 -17.64 -5.71 12.47
CA GLU A 46 -17.11 -5.27 13.75
C GLU A 46 -16.40 -3.92 13.60
N LEU A 47 -15.56 -3.77 12.57
CA LEU A 47 -14.90 -2.50 12.26
C LEU A 47 -15.88 -1.37 11.93
N SER A 48 -16.98 -1.68 11.24
CA SER A 48 -18.02 -0.69 10.94
C SER A 48 -18.74 -0.26 12.22
N ASP A 49 -19.12 -1.22 13.07
CA ASP A 49 -19.78 -0.96 14.35
C ASP A 49 -18.89 -0.11 15.28
N GLU A 50 -17.60 -0.44 15.39
CA GLU A 50 -16.63 0.35 16.16
C GLU A 50 -16.47 1.77 15.62
N LEU A 51 -16.44 1.92 14.30
CA LEU A 51 -16.25 3.21 13.64
C LEU A 51 -17.45 4.15 13.79
N GLU A 52 -18.67 3.62 13.93
CA GLU A 52 -19.86 4.41 14.25
C GLU A 52 -19.83 4.92 15.70
N THR A 53 -19.18 4.20 16.62
CA THR A 53 -19.07 4.62 18.02
C THR A 53 -17.91 5.59 18.28
N ASN A 54 -16.90 5.61 17.41
CA ASN A 54 -15.68 6.38 17.59
C ASN A 54 -15.71 7.74 16.87
N LYS A 55 -16.01 8.79 17.64
CA LYS A 55 -16.10 10.19 17.15
C LYS A 55 -14.78 10.80 16.70
N GLU A 56 -13.64 10.30 17.18
CA GLU A 56 -12.32 10.83 16.81
C GLU A 56 -11.96 10.50 15.36
N LEU A 57 -12.55 9.45 14.80
CA LEU A 57 -12.30 8.97 13.44
C LEU A 57 -13.30 9.54 12.40
N GLU A 58 -14.13 10.53 12.77
CA GLU A 58 -15.12 11.16 11.88
C GLU A 58 -14.52 12.01 10.76
N LYS A 59 -13.27 12.46 10.92
CA LYS A 59 -12.61 13.35 9.95
C LYS A 59 -11.94 12.56 8.85
N GLU A 60 -12.69 12.22 7.82
CA GLU A 60 -12.18 11.66 6.56
C GLU A 60 -11.97 12.78 5.51
N ASP A 61 -10.85 12.73 4.80
CA ASP A 61 -10.65 13.56 3.61
C ASP A 61 -11.53 13.03 2.45
N GLN A 62 -12.61 13.76 2.17
CA GLN A 62 -13.58 13.43 1.13
C GLN A 62 -13.01 13.51 -0.31
N THR A 63 -11.83 14.11 -0.48
CA THR A 63 -11.17 14.19 -1.79
C THR A 63 -10.35 12.95 -2.11
N HIS A 64 -10.10 12.09 -1.10
CA HIS A 64 -9.28 10.90 -1.26
C HIS A 64 -9.91 9.90 -2.26
N PRO A 65 -9.12 9.24 -3.15
CA PRO A 65 -9.64 8.26 -4.10
C PRO A 65 -10.48 7.12 -3.50
N ALA A 66 -10.27 6.83 -2.22
CA ALA A 66 -11.04 5.85 -1.45
C ALA A 66 -12.56 6.10 -1.51
N TYR A 67 -13.02 7.36 -1.60
CA TYR A 67 -14.45 7.67 -1.73
C TYR A 67 -15.08 7.19 -3.04
N LYS A 68 -14.29 7.12 -4.11
CA LYS A 68 -14.73 6.55 -5.39
C LYS A 68 -14.70 5.03 -5.36
N LEU A 69 -13.69 4.45 -4.72
CA LEU A 69 -13.51 3.00 -4.59
C LEU A 69 -14.57 2.35 -3.69
N PHE A 70 -14.87 2.97 -2.55
CA PHE A 70 -15.76 2.41 -1.53
C PHE A 70 -16.86 3.41 -1.13
N PRO A 71 -17.82 3.69 -2.04
CA PRO A 71 -18.84 4.71 -1.80
C PRO A 71 -19.77 4.36 -0.63
N LYS A 72 -19.96 3.06 -0.35
CA LYS A 72 -20.93 2.56 0.63
C LYS A 72 -20.32 2.11 1.96
N SER A 73 -19.01 1.92 2.04
CA SER A 73 -18.37 1.40 3.26
C SER A 73 -17.32 2.36 3.78
N ARG A 74 -17.61 2.96 4.93
CA ARG A 74 -16.71 3.83 5.66
C ARG A 74 -15.48 3.07 6.18
N ALA A 75 -15.68 1.87 6.72
CA ALA A 75 -14.59 1.01 7.20
C ALA A 75 -13.56 0.69 6.09
N HIS A 76 -14.01 0.37 4.88
CA HIS A 76 -13.10 0.15 3.75
C HIS A 76 -12.34 1.43 3.36
N ARG A 77 -13.01 2.59 3.35
CA ARG A 77 -12.33 3.87 3.08
C ARG A 77 -11.26 4.17 4.10
N LEU A 78 -11.58 4.05 5.38
CA LEU A 78 -10.62 4.30 6.45
C LEU A 78 -9.43 3.34 6.36
N MET A 79 -9.68 2.04 6.15
CA MET A 79 -8.61 1.07 5.94
C MET A 79 -7.73 1.44 4.74
N TRP A 80 -8.34 1.79 3.60
CA TRP A 80 -7.59 2.23 2.42
C TRP A 80 -6.74 3.47 2.72
N ILE A 81 -7.33 4.50 3.31
CA ILE A 81 -6.64 5.77 3.63
C ILE A 81 -5.48 5.52 4.59
N LEU A 82 -5.71 4.73 5.64
CA LEU A 82 -4.69 4.41 6.64
C LEU A 82 -3.52 3.65 5.99
N MET A 83 -3.82 2.61 5.22
CA MET A 83 -2.78 1.85 4.53
C MET A 83 -2.06 2.71 3.50
N ASP A 84 -2.76 3.57 2.78
CA ASP A 84 -2.15 4.43 1.76
C ASP A 84 -1.17 5.41 2.41
N ALA A 85 -1.58 6.08 3.49
CA ALA A 85 -0.75 7.03 4.22
C ALA A 85 0.56 6.41 4.74
N PHE A 86 0.53 5.18 5.24
CA PHE A 86 1.68 4.57 5.93
C PHE A 86 2.44 3.51 5.12
N THR A 87 1.88 3.03 4.02
CA THR A 87 2.50 1.94 3.24
C THR A 87 2.72 2.30 1.79
N ASN A 88 2.07 3.33 1.25
CA ASN A 88 2.33 3.70 -0.13
C ASN A 88 3.74 4.27 -0.27
N LEU A 89 4.59 3.59 -1.04
CA LEU A 89 5.98 4.00 -1.31
C LEU A 89 6.07 5.39 -1.95
N ALA A 90 5.01 5.89 -2.60
CA ALA A 90 4.94 7.25 -3.12
C ALA A 90 5.06 8.33 -2.04
N ASN A 91 4.73 8.00 -0.78
CA ASN A 91 4.86 8.90 0.36
C ASN A 91 6.28 8.90 0.96
N TYR A 92 7.20 8.12 0.39
CA TYR A 92 8.58 7.97 0.85
C TYR A 92 9.56 8.39 -0.25
N PRO A 93 10.77 8.86 0.11
CA PRO A 93 11.74 9.25 -0.89
C PRO A 93 12.27 8.01 -1.65
N ALA A 94 12.60 8.19 -2.93
CA ALA A 94 13.24 7.14 -3.70
C ALA A 94 14.61 6.76 -3.09
N PRO A 95 15.00 5.47 -3.14
CA PRO A 95 16.34 5.02 -2.79
C PRO A 95 17.43 5.75 -3.58
N ILE A 96 18.65 5.81 -3.04
CA ILE A 96 19.78 6.53 -3.67
C ILE A 96 20.15 5.94 -5.04
N ASN A 97 20.10 4.61 -5.14
CA ASN A 97 20.42 3.88 -6.37
C ASN A 97 19.35 2.81 -6.62
N THR A 98 18.41 3.14 -7.47
CA THR A 98 17.28 2.31 -7.90
C THR A 98 17.69 1.24 -8.92
N ASP A 99 18.77 1.45 -9.68
CA ASP A 99 19.33 0.44 -10.62
C ASP A 99 19.84 -0.81 -9.89
N SER A 100 20.12 -0.69 -8.59
CA SER A 100 20.55 -1.78 -7.71
C SER A 100 19.38 -2.60 -7.15
N ILE A 101 18.15 -2.32 -7.56
CA ILE A 101 16.93 -2.93 -7.05
C ILE A 101 16.29 -3.80 -8.14
N ARG A 102 15.97 -5.05 -7.78
CA ARG A 102 15.26 -6.02 -8.64
C ARG A 102 13.97 -6.47 -7.97
N VAL A 103 12.81 -6.22 -8.54
CA VAL A 103 11.52 -6.50 -7.89
C VAL A 103 10.91 -7.74 -8.51
N VAL A 104 10.74 -8.80 -7.71
CA VAL A 104 10.08 -10.02 -8.17
C VAL A 104 8.62 -9.96 -7.74
N VAL A 105 7.72 -9.84 -8.71
CA VAL A 105 6.28 -9.75 -8.48
C VAL A 105 5.56 -10.89 -9.18
N ALA A 106 4.48 -11.39 -8.57
CA ALA A 106 3.53 -12.20 -9.30
C ALA A 106 2.65 -11.28 -10.16
N GLU A 107 2.37 -11.72 -11.39
CA GLU A 107 1.46 -11.01 -12.30
C GLU A 107 0.01 -11.15 -11.82
N ASP A 108 -0.38 -12.38 -11.46
CA ASP A 108 -1.70 -12.72 -10.93
C ASP A 108 -1.64 -12.99 -9.41
N ASP A 109 -1.34 -11.94 -8.63
CA ASP A 109 -1.26 -12.03 -7.17
C ASP A 109 -2.62 -11.80 -6.50
N ALA A 110 -3.21 -12.85 -5.94
CA ALA A 110 -4.45 -12.73 -5.16
C ALA A 110 -4.24 -12.04 -3.80
N TYR A 111 -3.03 -12.05 -3.26
CA TYR A 111 -2.68 -11.41 -2.00
C TYR A 111 -2.40 -9.91 -2.18
N VAL A 112 -1.69 -9.51 -3.25
CA VAL A 112 -1.39 -8.11 -3.58
C VAL A 112 -2.00 -7.70 -4.93
N PRO A 113 -3.33 -7.51 -5.01
CA PRO A 113 -3.97 -7.24 -6.28
C PRO A 113 -3.54 -5.90 -6.85
N ARG A 114 -3.41 -5.86 -8.19
CA ARG A 114 -3.14 -4.64 -8.95
C ARG A 114 -4.34 -3.71 -8.85
N SER A 115 -4.07 -2.43 -8.64
CA SER A 115 -5.09 -1.38 -8.61
C SER A 115 -4.62 -0.18 -9.40
N SER A 116 -5.50 0.39 -10.23
CA SER A 116 -5.22 1.60 -11.00
C SER A 116 -4.99 2.85 -10.13
N TYR A 117 -5.27 2.75 -8.84
CA TYR A 117 -5.08 3.83 -7.86
C TYR A 117 -3.74 3.73 -7.13
N ILE A 118 -2.97 2.66 -7.38
CA ILE A 118 -1.67 2.44 -6.77
C ILE A 118 -0.60 2.51 -7.87
N PRO A 119 0.44 3.34 -7.71
CA PRO A 119 1.48 3.50 -8.72
C PRO A 119 2.27 2.21 -8.92
N ASP A 120 2.77 2.01 -10.13
CA ASP A 120 3.72 0.95 -10.43
C ASP A 120 5.08 1.26 -9.79
N ILE A 121 5.87 0.24 -9.44
CA ILE A 121 7.19 0.51 -8.83
C ILE A 121 8.14 1.22 -9.80
N SER A 122 7.97 1.02 -11.11
CA SER A 122 8.77 1.72 -12.13
C SER A 122 8.44 3.21 -12.24
N ASP A 123 7.21 3.61 -11.89
CA ASP A 123 6.84 5.03 -11.79
C ASP A 123 7.50 5.71 -10.58
N LEU A 124 7.71 4.95 -9.50
CA LEU A 124 8.28 5.46 -8.25
C LEU A 124 9.81 5.48 -8.27
N TRP A 125 10.42 4.41 -8.76
CA TRP A 125 11.86 4.15 -8.70
C TRP A 125 12.44 3.98 -10.11
N PRO A 126 12.85 5.08 -10.78
CA PRO A 126 13.38 5.02 -12.14
C PRO A 126 14.61 4.12 -12.20
N GLY A 127 14.68 3.16 -13.14
CA GLY A 127 15.81 2.22 -13.25
C GLY A 127 15.65 0.91 -12.48
N VAL A 128 14.60 0.78 -11.66
CA VAL A 128 14.19 -0.51 -11.12
C VAL A 128 13.84 -1.47 -12.25
N SER A 129 14.05 -2.76 -12.03
CA SER A 129 13.72 -3.80 -13.02
C SER A 129 13.07 -5.00 -12.37
N TYR A 130 12.30 -5.73 -13.17
CA TYR A 130 11.57 -6.94 -12.80
C TYR A 130 12.36 -8.22 -13.12
#